data_AF-A0A9E3PY57-F1
#
_entry.id   AF-A0A9E3PY57-F1
#
_cell.length_a   1.000
_cell.length_b   1.000
_cell.length_c   1.000
_cell.angle_alpha   90.00
_cell.angle_beta   90.00
_cell.angle_gamma   90.00
#
_symmetry.space_group_name_H-M   'P 1'
#
loop_
_entity.id
_entity.type
_entity.pdbx_description
1 polymer ?
#
loop_
_entity_poly.entity_id
_entity_poly.type
_entity_poly.pdbx_seq_one_letter_code
_entity_poly.pdbx_strand_id
1 'polypeptide(L)'
;MKEAVERIIDVLNQPLSNDERAAGWTQSKKAGYIPVFEKLLEQISRREPVPYFGIARSLDAYGLSTGNLCEMMYSVANETNDKLR
;
A
#
# COMPACT_ATOMS: atom_id res chain seq x y z
N MET A 1 -9.84 6.63 -4.43
CA MET A 1 -8.37 6.59 -4.60
C MET A 1 -7.67 6.76 -3.26
N LYS A 2 -7.80 7.91 -2.60
CA LYS A 2 -7.25 8.16 -1.26
C LYS A 2 -7.71 7.12 -0.22
N GLU A 3 -9.00 6.80 -0.22
CA GLU A 3 -9.61 5.79 0.65
C GLU A 3 -9.03 4.38 0.49
N ALA A 4 -8.48 4.03 -0.68
CA ALA A 4 -7.83 2.73 -0.87
C ALA A 4 -6.46 2.70 -0.18
N VAL A 5 -5.70 3.79 -0.30
CA VAL A 5 -4.40 3.96 0.36
C VAL A 5 -4.56 4.09 1.87
N GLU A 6 -5.57 4.81 2.34
CA GLU A 6 -5.92 4.94 3.77
C GLU A 6 -6.24 3.58 4.38
N ARG A 7 -7.06 2.76 3.72
CA ARG A 7 -7.37 1.40 4.19
C ARG A 7 -6.13 0.50 4.31
N ILE A 8 -5.14 0.66 3.43
CA ILE A 8 -3.88 -0.10 3.55
C ILE A 8 -3.09 0.37 4.77
N ILE A 9 -3.00 1.67 5.00
CA ILE A 9 -2.35 2.23 6.19
C ILE A 9 -3.04 1.73 7.46
N ASP A 10 -4.37 1.67 7.47
CA ASP A 10 -5.13 1.12 8.60
C ASP A 10 -4.79 -0.37 8.86
N VAL A 11 -4.74 -1.20 7.81
CA VAL A 11 -4.34 -2.62 7.93
C VAL A 11 -2.90 -2.79 8.43
N LEU A 12 -1.99 -1.92 7.97
CA LEU A 12 -0.60 -1.92 8.43
C LEU A 12 -0.45 -1.45 9.88
N ASN A 13 -1.37 -0.62 10.38
CA ASN A 13 -1.42 -0.19 11.78
C ASN A 13 -2.10 -1.21 12.71
N GLN A 14 -2.87 -2.15 12.17
CA GLN A 14 -3.50 -3.18 12.98
C GLN A 14 -2.47 -4.16 13.58
N PRO A 15 -2.73 -4.66 14.81
CA PRO A 15 -1.94 -5.73 15.39
C PRO A 15 -1.81 -6.92 14.45
N LEU A 16 -0.66 -7.61 14.48
CA LEU A 16 -0.48 -8.81 13.68
C LEU A 16 -1.55 -9.86 13.99
N SER A 17 -2.20 -10.37 12.96
CA SER A 17 -3.06 -11.55 13.05
C SER A 17 -2.23 -12.83 13.26
N ASN A 18 -2.90 -13.93 13.60
CA ASN A 18 -2.20 -15.23 13.73
C ASN A 18 -1.64 -15.71 12.39
N ASP A 19 -2.34 -15.47 11.29
CA ASP A 19 -1.91 -15.87 9.95
C ASP A 19 -0.68 -15.07 9.50
N GLU A 20 -0.65 -13.76 9.79
CA GLU A 20 0.50 -12.92 9.50
C GLU A 20 1.73 -13.38 10.29
N ARG A 21 1.56 -13.71 11.58
CA ARG A 21 2.64 -14.28 12.40
C ARG A 21 3.13 -15.61 11.84
N ALA A 22 2.22 -16.50 11.43
CA ALA A 22 2.56 -17.77 10.81
C ALA A 22 3.31 -17.59 9.48
N ALA A 23 3.01 -16.54 8.73
CA ALA A 23 3.72 -16.14 7.52
C ALA A 23 5.06 -15.40 7.77
N GLY A 24 5.49 -15.25 9.03
CA GLY A 24 6.77 -14.65 9.39
C GLY A 24 6.78 -13.11 9.40
N TRP A 25 5.61 -12.48 9.52
CA TRP A 25 5.52 -11.04 9.76
C TRP A 25 5.96 -10.66 11.17
N THR A 26 6.55 -9.47 11.27
CA THR A 26 6.83 -8.80 12.54
C THR A 26 6.21 -7.42 12.53
N GLN A 27 5.96 -6.86 13.71
CA GLN A 27 5.42 -5.50 13.80
C GLN A 27 6.38 -4.47 13.19
N SER A 28 7.69 -4.69 13.34
CA SER A 28 8.71 -3.85 12.71
C SER A 28 8.63 -3.91 11.18
N LYS A 29 8.39 -5.09 10.58
CA LYS A 29 8.18 -5.20 9.13
C LYS A 29 6.93 -4.41 8.69
N LYS A 30 5.79 -4.58 9.37
CA LYS A 30 4.55 -3.81 9.07
C LYS A 30 4.80 -2.29 9.16
N ALA A 31 5.39 -1.85 10.27
CA ALA A 31 5.70 -0.44 10.51
C ALA A 31 6.64 0.14 9.44
N GLY A 32 7.56 -0.65 8.90
CA GLY A 32 8.47 -0.21 7.83
C GLY A 32 7.78 0.14 6.51
N TYR A 33 6.58 -0.38 6.26
CA TYR A 33 5.82 -0.06 5.03
C TYR A 33 4.93 1.17 5.16
N ILE A 34 4.54 1.57 6.38
CA ILE A 34 3.62 2.68 6.62
C ILE A 34 4.09 3.99 5.94
N PRO A 35 5.36 4.43 6.09
CA PRO A 35 5.83 5.68 5.48
C PRO A 35 5.75 5.69 3.94
N VAL A 36 5.80 4.51 3.30
CA VAL A 36 5.68 4.39 1.84
C VAL A 36 4.27 4.75 1.39
N PHE A 37 3.25 4.26 2.10
CA PHE A 37 1.85 4.55 1.79
C PHE A 37 1.44 5.96 2.24
N GLU A 38 2.00 6.47 3.34
CA GLU A 38 1.80 7.88 3.74
C GLU A 38 2.34 8.85 2.68
N LYS A 39 3.54 8.60 2.15
CA LYS A 39 4.10 9.40 1.06
C LYS A 39 3.23 9.33 -0.20
N LEU A 40 2.73 8.14 -0.54
CA LEU A 40 1.79 7.97 -1.65
C LEU A 40 0.52 8.81 -1.45
N LEU A 41 -0.04 8.80 -0.24
CA LEU A 41 -1.21 9.60 0.13
C LEU A 41 -0.95 11.11 -0.05
N GLU A 42 0.23 11.57 0.36
CA GLU A 42 0.67 12.96 0.18
C GLU A 42 0.76 13.33 -1.31
N GLN A 43 1.39 12.47 -2.13
CA GLN A 43 1.51 12.68 -3.58
C GLN A 43 0.14 12.76 -4.27
N ILE A 44 -0.78 11.84 -3.94
CA ILE A 44 -2.15 11.87 -4.44
C ILE A 44 -2.86 13.17 -4.03
N SER A 45 -2.70 13.58 -2.76
CA SER A 45 -3.35 14.78 -2.23
C SER A 45 -2.82 16.06 -2.85
N ARG A 46 -1.53 16.11 -3.17
CA ARG A 46 -0.86 17.24 -3.82
C ARG A 46 -0.96 17.24 -5.34
N ARG A 47 -1.55 16.20 -5.94
CA ARG A 47 -1.57 15.97 -7.40
C ARG A 47 -0.15 15.96 -7.97
N GLU A 48 0.74 15.25 -7.31
CA GLU A 48 2.09 15.00 -7.80
C GLU A 48 2.13 13.66 -8.55
N PRO A 49 3.11 13.46 -9.45
CA PRO A 49 3.31 12.18 -10.10
C PRO A 49 3.54 11.05 -9.08
N VAL A 50 2.79 9.97 -9.27
CA VAL A 50 2.85 8.78 -8.44
C VAL A 50 3.72 7.72 -9.12
N PRO A 51 4.80 7.23 -8.48
CA PRO A 51 5.63 6.18 -9.06
C PRO A 51 4.92 4.82 -9.02
N TYR A 52 5.30 3.88 -9.90
CA TYR A 52 4.77 2.53 -9.84
C TYR A 52 5.38 1.72 -8.69
N PHE A 53 4.51 1.11 -7.87
CA PHE A 53 4.90 0.46 -6.62
C PHE A 53 5.05 -1.06 -6.76
N GLY A 54 6.25 -1.52 -7.15
CA GLY A 54 6.58 -2.95 -7.11
C GLY A 54 6.53 -3.55 -5.69
N ILE A 55 6.63 -2.72 -4.65
CA ILE A 55 6.55 -3.12 -3.25
C ILE A 55 5.19 -3.73 -2.87
N ALA A 56 4.11 -3.33 -3.57
CA ALA A 56 2.78 -3.90 -3.39
C ALA A 56 2.74 -5.40 -3.75
N ARG A 57 3.56 -5.83 -4.71
CA ARG A 57 3.69 -7.24 -5.09
C ARG A 57 4.31 -8.08 -3.99
N SER A 58 5.30 -7.53 -3.29
CA SER A 58 5.87 -8.20 -2.12
C SER A 58 4.83 -8.34 -1.01
N LEU A 59 4.03 -7.30 -0.76
CA LEU A 59 2.97 -7.35 0.25
C LEU A 59 1.88 -8.38 -0.07
N ASP A 60 1.48 -8.48 -1.35
CA ASP A 60 0.58 -9.55 -1.81
C ASP A 60 1.17 -10.95 -1.61
N ALA A 61 2.45 -11.15 -1.95
CA ALA A 61 3.13 -12.43 -1.77
C ALA A 61 3.19 -12.87 -0.30
N TYR A 62 3.17 -11.92 0.63
CA TYR A 62 3.15 -12.17 2.07
C TYR A 62 1.73 -12.19 2.67
N GLY A 63 0.68 -12.20 1.85
CA GLY A 63 -0.70 -12.38 2.29
C GLY A 63 -1.33 -11.20 3.02
N LEU A 64 -0.74 -10.00 2.93
CA LEU A 64 -1.28 -8.79 3.56
C LEU A 64 -2.56 -8.28 2.86
N SER A 65 -2.77 -8.73 1.62
CA SER A 65 -3.95 -8.46 0.81
C SER A 65 -4.35 -9.74 0.08
N THR A 66 -5.58 -9.78 -0.44
CA THR A 66 -6.15 -10.88 -1.25
C THR A 66 -5.48 -11.08 -2.61
N GLY A 67 -4.21 -10.66 -2.78
CA GLY A 67 -3.45 -10.78 -4.02
C GLY A 67 -3.70 -9.69 -5.05
N ASN A 68 -4.47 -8.65 -4.70
CA ASN A 68 -4.88 -7.58 -5.61
C ASN A 68 -4.34 -6.19 -5.23
N LEU A 69 -3.47 -6.09 -4.22
CA LEU A 69 -2.91 -4.82 -3.78
C LEU A 69 -2.06 -4.19 -4.87
N CYS A 70 -1.26 -5.00 -5.56
CA CYS A 70 -0.42 -4.54 -6.66
C CYS A 70 -1.24 -3.93 -7.80
N GLU A 71 -2.30 -4.63 -8.24
CA GLU A 71 -3.22 -4.13 -9.28
C GLU A 71 -3.93 -2.85 -8.84
N MET A 72 -4.38 -2.80 -7.58
CA MET A 72 -5.01 -1.61 -7.02
C MET A 72 -4.03 -0.42 -7.00
N MET A 73 -2.76 -0.62 -6.66
CA MET A 73 -1.74 0.44 -6.70
C MET A 73 -1.41 0.89 -8.12
N TYR A 74 -1.41 -0.02 -9.10
CA TYR A 74 -1.31 0.34 -10.51
C TYR A 74 -2.48 1.23 -10.97
N SER A 75 -3.72 0.90 -10.59
CA SER A 75 -4.89 1.73 -10.90
C SER A 75 -4.77 3.13 -10.29
N VAL A 76 -4.37 3.22 -9.01
CA VAL A 76 -4.16 4.51 -8.33
C VAL A 76 -3.08 5.34 -9.02
N ALA A 77 -1.96 4.74 -9.42
CA ALA A 77 -0.89 5.43 -10.12
C ALA A 77 -1.34 5.93 -11.51
N ASN A 78 -2.00 5.07 -12.30
CA ASN A 78 -2.51 5.41 -13.62
C ASN A 78 -3.50 6.58 -13.55
N GLU A 79 -4.53 6.45 -12.71
CA GLU A 79 -5.58 7.46 -12.58
C GLU A 79 -5.07 8.78 -12.03
N THR A 80 -4.10 8.76 -11.11
CA THR A 80 -3.50 9.99 -10.56
C THR A 80 -2.66 10.67 -11.63
N ASN A 81 -1.84 9.92 -12.36
CA ASN A 81 -0.95 10.46 -13.39
C ASN A 81 -1.71 10.93 -14.63
N ASP A 82 -2.82 10.27 -15.01
CA ASP A 82 -3.64 10.71 -16.14
C ASP A 82 -4.36 12.04 -15.86
N LYS A 83 -4.67 12.36 -14.60
CA LYS A 83 -5.24 13.66 -14.20
C LYS A 83 -4.23 14.82 -14.25
N LEU A 84 -2.95 14.53 -14.46
CA LEU A 84 -1.89 15.52 -14.62
C LEU A 84 -1.64 15.88 -16.09
N ARG A 85 -2.23 15.14 -17.02
CA ARG A 85 -2.15 15.38 -18.47
C ARG A 85 -3.27 16.31 -18.91
#